data_AF-A0A7L4QTM7-F1
#
_entry.id   AF-A0A7L4QTM7-F1
#
_cell.length_a   1.000
_cell.length_b   1.000
_cell.length_c   1.000
_cell.angle_alpha   90.00
_cell.angle_beta   90.00
_cell.angle_gamma   90.00
#
_symmetry.space_group_name_H-M   'P 1'
#
loop_
_entity.id
_entity.type
_entity.pdbx_description
1 polymer ?
#
loop_
_entity_poly.entity_id
_entity_poly.type
_entity_poly.pdbx_seq_one_letter_code
_entity_poly.pdbx_strand_id
1 'polypeptide(L)' 'MSCYLRHMKDVLEEADLHPQDRKERKEVDLAIRQVVGKDQKDKCNVVWKEVKLWLADEKQKALLVEKIKK' A
#
# COMPACT_ATOMS: atom_id res chain seq x y z
N MET A 1 2.42 -12.65 -4.09
CA MET A 1 3.61 -11.81 -3.80
C MET A 1 3.26 -10.43 -4.28
N SER A 2 3.16 -9.48 -3.36
CA SER A 2 2.72 -8.11 -3.61
C SER A 2 3.83 -7.36 -4.34
N CYS A 3 3.70 -7.34 -5.67
CA CYS A 3 4.68 -6.89 -6.65
C CYS A 3 5.09 -5.42 -6.46
N TYR A 4 4.22 -4.60 -5.87
CA TYR A 4 4.39 -3.17 -5.78
C TYR A 4 4.95 -2.65 -4.46
N LEU A 5 4.95 -3.43 -3.37
CA LEU A 5 5.51 -2.98 -2.08
C LEU A 5 6.97 -2.55 -2.21
N ARG A 6 7.73 -3.18 -3.11
CA ARG A 6 9.12 -2.80 -3.40
C ARG A 6 9.29 -1.38 -3.93
N HIS A 7 8.24 -0.81 -4.55
CA HIS A 7 8.23 0.53 -5.12
C HIS A 7 7.63 1.57 -4.17
N MET A 8 7.14 1.13 -3.01
CA MET A 8 6.52 1.98 -1.99
C MET A 8 7.37 2.07 -0.74
N LYS A 9 8.67 1.75 -0.82
CA LYS A 9 9.57 1.77 0.35
C LYS A 9 9.51 3.13 1.06
N ASP A 10 9.54 4.22 0.31
CA ASP A 10 9.50 5.58 0.86
C ASP A 10 8.20 5.83 1.66
N VAL A 11 7.06 5.35 1.16
CA VAL A 11 5.74 5.50 1.80
C VAL A 11 5.63 4.59 3.02
N LEU A 12 6.20 3.39 2.93
CA LEU A 12 6.24 2.43 4.03
C LEU A 12 7.16 2.95 5.15
N GLU A 13 8.31 3.55 4.80
CA GLU A 13 9.19 4.26 5.74
C GLU A 13 8.50 5.46 6.38
N GLU A 14 7.78 6.28 5.62
CA GLU A 14 6.97 7.38 6.17
C GLU A 14 5.88 6.86 7.14
N ALA A 15 5.38 5.65 6.91
CA ALA A 15 4.41 4.98 7.77
C ALA A 15 5.05 4.21 8.96
N ASP A 16 6.38 4.20 9.08
CA ASP A 16 7.15 3.40 10.06
C ASP A 16 6.92 1.88 9.92
N LEU A 17 6.58 1.43 8.70
CA LEU A 17 6.30 0.04 8.38
C LEU A 17 7.47 -0.58 7.63
N HIS A 18 8.12 -1.54 8.28
CA HIS A 18 9.20 -2.30 7.69
C HIS A 18 8.82 -3.79 7.56
N PRO A 19 7.97 -4.15 6.59
CA PRO A 19 7.52 -5.54 6.45
C PRO A 19 8.68 -6.45 5.99
N GLN A 20 9.33 -7.11 6.95
CA GLN A 20 10.41 -8.05 6.73
C GLN A 20 9.86 -9.41 6.36
N ASP A 21 8.77 -9.82 7.01
CA ASP A 21 8.17 -11.14 6.85
C ASP A 21 7.10 -11.21 5.76
N ARG A 22 6.89 -12.42 5.23
CA ARG A 22 5.83 -12.68 4.25
C ARG A 22 4.43 -12.39 4.81
N LYS A 23 4.23 -12.55 6.12
CA LYS A 23 2.97 -12.26 6.81
C LYS A 23 2.74 -10.75 6.88
N GLU A 24 3.72 -9.99 7.37
CA GLU A 24 3.65 -8.52 7.44
C GLU A 24 3.42 -7.90 6.05
N ARG A 25 4.14 -8.38 5.03
CA ARG A 25 3.92 -7.94 3.64
C ARG A 25 2.49 -8.21 3.15
N LYS A 26 1.84 -9.26 3.64
CA LYS A 26 0.47 -9.59 3.29
C LYS A 26 -0.52 -8.70 4.04
N GLU A 27 -0.26 -8.38 5.29
CA GLU A 27 -1.07 -7.46 6.09
C GLU A 27 -1.03 -6.04 5.52
N VAL A 28 0.18 -5.55 5.20
CA VAL A 28 0.35 -4.25 4.54
C VAL A 28 -0.32 -4.22 3.17
N ASP A 29 -0.20 -5.28 2.36
CA ASP A 29 -0.90 -5.39 1.07
C ASP A 29 -2.43 -5.33 1.24
N LEU A 30 -2.97 -6.02 2.24
CA LEU A 30 -4.39 -6.00 2.58
C LEU A 30 -4.86 -4.62 3.05
N ALA A 31 -4.09 -3.97 3.92
CA ALA A 31 -4.38 -2.62 4.40
C ALA A 31 -4.40 -1.62 3.23
N ILE A 32 -3.37 -1.63 2.37
CA ILE A 32 -3.32 -0.78 1.17
C ILE A 32 -4.56 -1.01 0.30
N ARG A 33 -4.91 -2.26 0.01
CA ARG A 33 -6.08 -2.61 -0.80
C ARG A 33 -7.37 -2.07 -0.18
N GLN A 34 -7.57 -2.21 1.11
CA GLN A 34 -8.74 -1.66 1.81
C GLN A 34 -8.80 -0.13 1.70
N VAL A 35 -7.66 0.54 1.80
CA VAL A 35 -7.58 2.02 1.68
C VAL A 35 -7.93 2.47 0.27
N VAL A 36 -7.35 1.85 -0.77
CA VAL A 36 -7.65 2.19 -2.17
C VAL A 36 -8.98 1.60 -2.66
N GLY A 37 -9.77 0.96 -1.79
CA GLY A 37 -11.06 0.36 -2.13
C GLY A 37 -10.97 -0.78 -3.14
N LYS A 38 -9.88 -1.56 -3.11
CA LYS A 38 -9.67 -2.74 -3.95
C LYS A 38 -9.84 -4.02 -3.14
N ASP A 39 -10.24 -5.08 -3.83
CA ASP A 39 -10.43 -6.39 -3.25
C ASP A 39 -9.13 -7.21 -3.21
N GLN A 40 -9.08 -8.20 -2.32
CA GLN A 40 -7.99 -9.17 -2.31
C GLN A 40 -7.93 -9.99 -3.62
N LYS A 41 -9.08 -10.15 -4.28
CA LYS A 41 -9.21 -10.85 -5.57
C LYS A 41 -8.67 -10.04 -6.74
N ASP A 42 -8.48 -8.72 -6.58
CA ASP A 42 -7.98 -7.87 -7.65
C ASP A 42 -6.53 -8.17 -8.00
N LYS A 43 -6.23 -8.06 -9.29
CA LYS A 43 -4.87 -8.25 -9.80
C LYS A 43 -3.96 -7.15 -9.29
N CYS A 44 -2.76 -7.53 -8.87
CA CYS A 44 -1.71 -6.65 -8.36
C CYS A 44 -1.42 -5.43 -9.28
N ASN A 45 -1.53 -5.61 -10.60
CA ASN A 45 -1.33 -4.52 -11.57
C ASN A 45 -2.43 -3.46 -11.53
N VAL A 46 -3.69 -3.86 -11.30
CA VAL A 46 -4.83 -2.94 -11.17
C VAL A 46 -4.72 -2.16 -9.87
N VAL A 47 -4.43 -2.87 -8.77
CA VAL A 47 -4.21 -2.24 -7.46
C VAL A 47 -3.04 -1.26 -7.55
N TRP A 48 -1.94 -1.63 -8.18
CA TRP A 48 -0.79 -0.73 -8.32
C TRP A 48 -1.08 0.53 -9.12
N LYS A 49 -1.90 0.44 -10.18
CA LYS A 49 -2.33 1.64 -10.92
C LYS A 49 -3.10 2.60 -10.03
N GLU A 50 -4.02 2.07 -9.21
CA GLU A 50 -4.80 2.88 -8.27
C GLU A 50 -3.91 3.52 -7.21
N VAL A 51 -3.06 2.71 -6.58
CA VAL A 51 -2.10 3.17 -5.58
C VAL A 51 -1.20 4.25 -6.16
N LYS A 52 -0.75 4.11 -7.42
CA LYS A 52 0.06 5.14 -8.08
C LYS A 52 -0.69 6.46 -8.27
N LEU A 53 -2.00 6.42 -8.53
CA LEU A 53 -2.83 7.63 -8.56
C LEU A 53 -2.93 8.27 -7.17
N TRP A 54 -3.09 7.45 -6.13
CA TRP A 54 -3.07 7.92 -4.75
C TRP A 54 -1.71 8.51 -4.35
N LEU A 55 -0.60 7.93 -4.80
CA LEU A 55 0.74 8.47 -4.54
C LEU A 55 1.03 9.76 -5.31
N ALA A 56 0.34 10.00 -6.43
CA ALA A 56 0.49 11.22 -7.21
C ALA A 56 -0.22 12.42 -6.57
N ASP A 57 -1.21 12.18 -5.70
CA ASP A 57 -1.92 13.23 -4.96
C ASP A 57 -1.42 13.25 -3.50
N GLU A 58 -0.81 14.36 -3.08
CA GLU A 58 -0.27 14.52 -1.72
C GLU A 58 -1.32 14.25 -0.62
N LYS A 59 -2.59 14.62 -0.85
CA LYS A 59 -3.65 14.40 0.15
C LYS A 59 -3.96 12.91 0.28
N GLN A 60 -4.05 12.22 -0.85
CA GLN A 60 -4.32 10.78 -0.88
C GLN A 60 -3.13 10.00 -0.33
N LYS A 61 -1.89 10.42 -0.66
CA LYS A 61 -0.66 9.84 -0.09
C LYS A 61 -0.67 9.96 1.44
N ALA A 62 -0.94 11.15 1.98
CA ALA A 62 -1.00 11.36 3.42
C ALA A 62 -2.08 10.49 4.09
N LEU A 63 -3.29 10.44 3.51
CA LEU A 63 -4.36 9.57 3.98
C LEU A 63 -3.98 8.09 3.95
N LEU A 64 -3.23 7.66 2.93
CA LEU A 64 -2.74 6.30 2.80
C LEU A 64 -1.74 5.96 3.91
N VAL A 65 -0.76 6.83 4.16
CA VAL A 65 0.21 6.67 5.25
C VAL A 65 -0.51 6.60 6.61
N GLU A 66 -1.43 7.53 6.89
CA GLU A 66 -2.19 7.55 8.15
C GLU A 66 -3.04 6.28 8.35
N LYS A 67 -3.67 5.78 7.28
CA LYS A 67 -4.53 4.60 7.35
C LYS A 67 -3.75 3.31 7.57
N ILE A 68 -2.55 3.19 6.99
CA ILE A 68 -1.73 1.97 7.10
C ILE A 68 -0.94 1.98 8.43
N LYS A 69 -0.63 3.15 9.00
CA LYS A 69 0.01 3.28 10.33
C LYS A 69 -0.86 2.79 11.50
N LYS A 70 -2.16 2.61 11.28
CA LYS A 70 -3.17 2.35 12.32
C LYS A 70 -3.43 0.87 12.53
#